data_AF-A0AAV7BBG9-F1
#
_entry.id   AF-A0AAV7BBG9-F1
#
_cell.length_a   1.000
_cell.length_b   1.000
_cell.length_c   1.000
_cell.angle_alpha   90.00
_cell.angle_beta   90.00
_cell.angle_gamma   90.00
#
_symmetry.space_group_name_H-M   'P 1'
#
loop_
_entity.id
_entity.type
_entity.pdbx_description
1 polymer ?
#
loop_
_entity_poly.entity_id
_entity_poly.type
_entity_poly.pdbx_seq_one_letter_code
_entity_poly.pdbx_strand_id
1 'polypeptide(L)'
;MSAPRPGSLITPDWLLSPEGRDYLTCILRKRKRRTFGLIERPVLPPQLPADVASYKIFVTGKSGVGKTSLVAKLCGLEVPTMHHETTACFPYLPGIQTSCVYWPAHPRHSDRPIIFAFQFWDCGESALKKFDHILPACKEKADAVLFLFSFTDRSSFEDVPALISRTLSQEENVARVVIGTKLDQFMHTDVTEQDIRDFQQTWQVPVMRVRSVNAPRLSDGRSLDGRTELADAAPVLNGLAEVLWHRDQITAGLVDIREGEISSNAS
;
A
#
# COMPACT_ATOMS: atom_id res chain seq x y z
N MET A 1 9.11 15.62 4.29
CA MET A 1 8.00 15.31 5.20
C MET A 1 8.35 13.99 5.85
N SER A 2 8.60 13.97 7.16
CA SER A 2 8.84 12.71 7.86
C SER A 2 7.56 11.87 7.86
N ALA A 3 7.69 10.57 7.63
CA ALA A 3 6.55 9.67 7.71
C ALA A 3 6.04 9.58 9.16
N PRO A 4 4.71 9.52 9.38
CA PRO A 4 4.16 9.29 10.70
C PRO A 4 4.63 7.93 11.25
N ARG A 5 4.81 7.83 12.57
CA ARG A 5 5.16 6.56 13.21
C ARG A 5 3.99 5.57 13.02
N PRO A 6 4.25 4.29 12.70
CA PRO A 6 3.19 3.31 12.58
C PRO A 6 2.29 3.26 13.83
N GLY A 7 0.97 3.33 13.63
CA GLY A 7 -0.05 3.30 14.69
C GLY A 7 -0.29 4.63 15.40
N SER A 8 0.32 5.73 14.95
CA SER A 8 0.17 7.07 15.54
C SER A 8 -1.14 7.75 15.14
N LEU A 9 -1.64 7.50 13.93
CA LEU A 9 -2.81 8.19 13.39
C LEU A 9 -3.99 7.24 13.16
N ILE A 10 -3.73 5.98 12.82
CA ILE A 10 -4.75 4.95 12.67
C ILE A 10 -4.63 3.96 13.83
N THR A 11 -5.77 3.54 14.38
CA THR A 11 -5.79 2.49 15.40
C THR A 11 -5.58 1.12 14.74
N PRO A 12 -4.43 0.46 14.96
CA PRO A 12 -4.02 -0.70 14.15
C PRO A 12 -4.96 -1.91 14.28
N ASP A 13 -5.49 -2.16 15.48
CA ASP A 13 -6.34 -3.31 15.79
C ASP A 13 -7.83 -2.96 15.86
N TRP A 14 -8.25 -1.76 15.42
CA TRP A 14 -9.65 -1.34 15.52
C TRP A 14 -10.59 -2.28 14.75
N LEU A 15 -10.15 -2.88 13.65
CA LEU A 15 -10.93 -3.87 12.90
C LEU A 15 -11.26 -5.14 13.70
N LEU A 16 -10.54 -5.42 14.78
CA LEU A 16 -10.82 -6.55 15.66
C LEU A 16 -11.92 -6.23 16.70
N SER A 17 -12.22 -4.94 16.91
CA SER A 17 -13.28 -4.48 17.81
C SER A 17 -14.68 -4.88 17.31
N PRO A 18 -15.71 -4.91 18.18
CA PRO A 18 -17.08 -5.20 17.78
C PRO A 18 -17.57 -4.27 16.65
N GLU A 19 -17.32 -2.98 16.77
CA GLU A 19 -17.68 -1.96 15.77
C GLU A 19 -16.93 -2.18 14.45
N GLY A 20 -15.61 -2.37 14.51
CA GLY A 20 -14.78 -2.60 13.33
C GLY A 20 -15.15 -3.88 12.56
N ARG A 21 -15.64 -4.91 13.28
CA ARG A 21 -16.12 -6.16 12.65
C ARG A 21 -17.34 -5.93 11.77
N ASP A 22 -18.25 -5.04 12.15
CA ASP A 22 -19.44 -4.73 11.35
C ASP A 22 -19.06 -4.07 10.03
N TYR A 23 -18.11 -3.13 10.05
CA TYR A 23 -17.51 -2.58 8.83
C TYR A 23 -16.75 -3.62 8.01
N LEU A 24 -16.06 -4.54 8.68
CA LEU A 24 -15.34 -5.64 8.02
C LEU A 24 -16.29 -6.59 7.27
N THR A 25 -17.50 -6.82 7.80
CA THR A 25 -18.50 -7.64 7.10
C THR A 25 -18.98 -7.02 5.78
N CYS A 26 -18.84 -5.70 5.61
CA CYS A 26 -19.19 -5.03 4.35
C CYS A 26 -18.20 -5.36 3.21
N ILE A 27 -16.95 -5.64 3.56
CA ILE A 27 -15.89 -6.03 2.61
C ILE A 27 -15.66 -7.55 2.54
N LEU A 28 -16.18 -8.33 3.50
CA LEU A 28 -16.09 -9.79 3.53
C LEU A 28 -17.45 -10.45 3.24
N ARG A 29 -17.54 -11.27 2.18
CA ARG A 29 -18.74 -12.10 1.89
C ARG A 29 -18.39 -13.57 2.03
N LYS A 30 -19.08 -14.30 2.92
CA LYS A 30 -18.85 -15.74 3.19
C LYS A 30 -17.36 -16.07 3.50
N ARG A 31 -16.71 -15.24 4.33
CA ARG A 31 -15.27 -15.33 4.68
C ARG A 31 -14.28 -15.14 3.50
N LYS A 32 -14.75 -14.66 2.35
CA LYS A 32 -13.90 -14.23 1.23
C LYS A 32 -13.93 -12.72 1.11
N ARG A 33 -12.81 -12.12 0.70
CA ARG A 33 -12.76 -10.69 0.39
C ARG A 33 -13.54 -10.41 -0.88
N ARG A 34 -14.40 -9.40 -0.85
CA ARG A 34 -15.07 -8.93 -2.06
C ARG A 34 -14.06 -8.22 -2.95
N THR A 35 -14.01 -8.64 -4.20
CA THR A 35 -13.42 -7.85 -5.26
C THR A 35 -14.44 -6.80 -5.67
N PHE A 36 -13.97 -5.56 -5.83
CA PHE A 36 -14.78 -4.46 -6.30
C PHE A 36 -14.21 -4.00 -7.64
N GLY A 37 -15.07 -3.89 -8.66
CA GLY A 37 -14.73 -3.20 -9.90
C GLY A 37 -14.41 -1.73 -9.66
N LEU A 38 -13.80 -1.06 -10.64
CA LEU A 38 -13.38 0.35 -10.54
C LEU A 38 -14.53 1.31 -10.14
N ILE A 39 -15.76 0.98 -10.54
CA ILE A 39 -16.98 1.76 -10.28
C ILE A 39 -17.77 1.19 -9.10
N GLU A 40 -17.46 -0.03 -8.67
CA GLU A 40 -18.18 -0.68 -7.58
C GLU A 40 -17.71 -0.15 -6.23
N ARG A 41 -18.67 0.12 -5.35
CA ARG A 41 -18.43 0.59 -3.98
C ARG A 41 -19.05 -0.40 -2.99
N PRO A 42 -18.45 -0.59 -1.80
CA PRO A 42 -19.11 -1.30 -0.72
C PRO A 42 -20.39 -0.54 -0.34
N VAL A 43 -21.52 -1.22 -0.39
CA VAL A 43 -22.78 -0.67 0.09
C VAL A 43 -22.76 -0.75 1.61
N LEU A 44 -22.60 0.40 2.25
CA LEU A 44 -22.69 0.49 3.70
C LEU A 44 -24.16 0.51 4.13
N PRO A 45 -24.53 -0.24 5.19
CA PRO A 45 -25.81 -0.05 5.84
C PRO A 45 -25.97 1.41 6.28
N PRO A 46 -27.17 2.01 6.18
CA PRO A 46 -27.41 3.38 6.65
C PRO A 46 -27.08 3.60 8.14
N GLN A 47 -27.01 2.52 8.91
CA GLN A 47 -26.68 2.48 10.34
C GLN A 47 -25.17 2.60 10.61
N LEU A 48 -24.32 2.45 9.59
CA LEU A 48 -22.87 2.52 9.67
C LEU A 48 -22.34 3.70 8.84
N PRO A 49 -22.44 4.95 9.35
CA PRO A 49 -21.94 6.11 8.64
C PRO A 49 -20.41 6.08 8.61
N ALA A 50 -19.83 5.95 7.42
CA ALA A 50 -18.42 6.15 7.20
C ALA A 50 -18.19 7.00 5.94
N ASP A 51 -17.28 7.94 6.05
CA ASP A 51 -16.83 8.73 4.92
C ASP A 51 -15.87 7.89 4.05
N VAL A 52 -15.88 8.11 2.73
CA VAL A 52 -15.03 7.39 1.80
C VAL A 52 -13.93 8.31 1.28
N ALA A 53 -12.69 8.04 1.66
CA ALA A 53 -11.51 8.74 1.17
C ALA A 53 -10.87 7.93 0.03
N SER A 54 -10.79 8.49 -1.18
CA SER A 54 -10.29 7.78 -2.36
C SER A 54 -8.89 8.25 -2.72
N TYR A 55 -7.97 7.31 -2.94
CA TYR A 55 -6.56 7.59 -3.23
C TYR A 55 -6.09 6.84 -4.46
N LYS A 56 -5.42 7.56 -5.37
CA LYS A 56 -4.72 6.96 -6.51
C LYS A 56 -3.29 6.63 -6.10
N ILE A 57 -2.92 5.34 -6.17
CA ILE A 57 -1.62 4.84 -5.77
C ILE A 57 -0.92 4.23 -6.98
N PHE A 58 0.21 4.80 -7.38
CA PHE A 58 1.04 4.24 -8.44
C PHE A 58 2.06 3.24 -7.86
N VAL A 59 2.24 2.09 -8.51
CA VAL A 59 3.17 1.04 -8.08
C VAL A 59 4.31 0.90 -9.09
N THR A 60 5.55 1.04 -8.62
CA THR A 60 6.76 0.97 -9.45
C THR A 60 7.87 0.18 -8.74
N GLY A 61 8.81 -0.34 -9.52
CA GLY A 61 9.87 -1.23 -9.04
C GLY A 61 10.43 -2.08 -10.17
N LYS A 62 11.59 -2.69 -9.94
CA LYS A 62 12.26 -3.57 -10.89
C LYS A 62 11.37 -4.78 -11.28
N SER A 63 11.59 -5.37 -12.45
CA SER A 63 10.90 -6.58 -12.89
C SER A 63 11.20 -7.74 -11.91
N GLY A 64 10.22 -8.59 -11.64
CA GLY A 64 10.41 -9.75 -10.73
C GLY A 64 10.41 -9.46 -9.22
N VAL A 65 10.31 -8.19 -8.78
CA VAL A 65 10.22 -7.84 -7.34
C VAL A 65 8.86 -8.18 -6.71
N GLY A 66 7.85 -8.55 -7.50
CA GLY A 66 6.53 -8.96 -6.98
C GLY A 66 5.49 -7.83 -6.86
N LYS A 67 5.51 -6.83 -7.75
CA LYS A 67 4.48 -5.75 -7.80
C LYS A 67 3.06 -6.30 -7.93
N THR A 68 2.81 -7.09 -8.96
CA THR A 68 1.50 -7.71 -9.21
C THR A 68 1.11 -8.66 -8.08
N SER A 69 2.07 -9.39 -7.51
CA SER A 69 1.84 -10.25 -6.35
C SER A 69 1.43 -9.46 -5.10
N LEU A 70 2.06 -8.32 -4.83
CA LEU A 70 1.69 -7.42 -3.75
C LEU A 70 0.28 -6.87 -3.97
N VAL A 71 -0.02 -6.33 -5.15
CA VAL A 71 -1.34 -5.76 -5.44
C VAL A 71 -2.43 -6.83 -5.34
N ALA A 72 -2.19 -8.04 -5.86
CA ALA A 72 -3.10 -9.17 -5.70
C ALA A 72 -3.34 -9.50 -4.22
N LYS A 73 -2.29 -9.61 -3.41
CA LYS A 73 -2.39 -9.85 -1.97
C LYS A 73 -3.17 -8.76 -1.24
N LEU A 74 -2.90 -7.49 -1.54
CA LEU A 74 -3.62 -6.34 -0.97
C LEU A 74 -5.09 -6.28 -1.41
N CYS A 75 -5.44 -6.87 -2.56
CA CYS A 75 -6.81 -6.98 -3.03
C CYS A 75 -7.54 -8.24 -2.52
N GLY A 76 -6.86 -9.17 -1.86
CA GLY A 76 -7.39 -10.50 -1.53
C GLY A 76 -7.68 -11.35 -2.77
N LEU A 77 -6.88 -11.15 -3.83
CA LEU A 77 -6.85 -11.99 -5.02
C LEU A 77 -5.79 -13.08 -4.83
N GLU A 78 -5.97 -14.21 -5.51
CA GLU A 78 -4.92 -15.25 -5.55
C GLU A 78 -3.63 -14.66 -6.11
N VAL A 79 -2.54 -14.74 -5.33
CA VAL A 79 -1.23 -14.32 -5.82
C VAL A 79 -0.79 -15.30 -6.91
N PRO A 80 -0.49 -14.81 -8.13
CA PRO A 80 -0.03 -15.67 -9.21
C PRO A 80 1.25 -16.40 -8.80
N THR A 81 1.24 -17.73 -8.88
CA THR A 81 2.41 -18.58 -8.56
C THR A 81 3.45 -18.60 -9.69
N MET A 82 3.06 -18.21 -10.90
CA MET A 82 3.96 -18.05 -12.05
C MET A 82 4.27 -16.58 -12.26
N HIS A 83 5.56 -16.24 -12.24
CA HIS A 83 6.04 -14.92 -12.64
C HIS A 83 5.85 -14.75 -14.16
N HIS A 84 4.73 -14.13 -14.54
CA HIS A 84 4.66 -13.45 -15.82
C HIS A 84 5.08 -12.00 -15.54
N GLU A 85 5.97 -11.42 -16.35
CA GLU A 85 6.03 -9.96 -16.40
C GLU A 85 4.60 -9.46 -16.63
N THR A 86 4.22 -8.34 -16.01
CA THR A 86 2.92 -7.65 -16.18
C THR A 86 2.77 -7.07 -17.60
N THR A 87 3.14 -7.85 -18.60
CA THR A 87 2.45 -7.94 -19.89
C THR A 87 1.03 -8.38 -19.57
N ALA A 88 0.05 -7.57 -19.99
CA ALA A 88 -1.33 -7.63 -19.52
C ALA A 88 -1.97 -9.03 -19.52
N CYS A 89 -3.11 -9.11 -18.83
CA CYS A 89 -4.11 -10.17 -18.93
C CYS A 89 -4.60 -10.47 -20.37
N PHE A 90 -4.03 -9.84 -21.40
CA PHE A 90 -4.10 -10.26 -22.80
C PHE A 90 -2.70 -10.09 -23.44
N PRO A 91 -2.17 -11.09 -24.17
CA PRO A 91 -0.83 -11.06 -24.78
C PRO A 91 -0.61 -9.97 -25.87
N TYR A 92 -1.52 -9.00 -25.99
CA TYR A 92 -1.50 -7.96 -27.04
C TYR A 92 -1.61 -6.52 -26.53
N LEU A 93 -1.66 -6.25 -25.21
CA LEU A 93 -1.69 -4.87 -24.70
C LEU A 93 -0.63 -4.65 -23.60
N PRO A 94 0.36 -3.76 -23.80
CA PRO A 94 1.15 -3.23 -22.69
C PRO A 94 0.20 -2.41 -21.80
N GLY A 95 -0.27 -2.99 -20.70
CA GLY A 95 -1.38 -2.45 -19.92
C GLY A 95 -0.98 -2.01 -18.53
N ILE A 96 -1.49 -0.84 -18.11
CA ILE A 96 -1.63 -0.49 -16.70
C ILE A 96 -2.72 -1.40 -16.14
N GLN A 97 -2.42 -2.12 -15.06
CA GLN A 97 -3.41 -2.88 -14.31
C GLN A 97 -3.92 -2.03 -13.15
N THR A 98 -5.22 -1.74 -13.13
CA THR A 98 -5.85 -0.99 -12.04
C THR A 98 -6.66 -1.91 -11.15
N SER A 99 -6.40 -1.88 -9.85
CA SER A 99 -7.13 -2.67 -8.84
C SER A 99 -7.62 -1.75 -7.73
N CYS A 100 -8.86 -1.94 -7.26
CA CYS A 100 -9.44 -1.13 -6.19
C CYS A 100 -9.60 -1.93 -4.90
N VAL A 101 -9.18 -1.35 -3.78
CA VAL A 101 -9.26 -1.94 -2.45
C VAL A 101 -9.96 -1.00 -1.50
N TYR A 102 -11.02 -1.48 -0.85
CA TYR A 102 -11.68 -0.76 0.23
C TYR A 102 -11.18 -1.28 1.57
N TRP A 103 -10.72 -0.37 2.41
CA TRP A 103 -10.15 -0.63 3.72
C TRP A 103 -10.79 0.27 4.79
N PRO A 104 -11.62 -0.27 5.68
CA PRO A 104 -12.13 0.47 6.82
C PRO A 104 -11.02 0.64 7.86
N ALA A 105 -10.81 1.88 8.31
CA ALA A 105 -9.88 2.18 9.39
C ALA A 105 -10.43 3.32 10.24
N HIS A 106 -10.01 3.38 11.50
CA HIS A 106 -10.42 4.42 12.43
C HIS A 106 -9.25 5.36 12.73
N PRO A 107 -9.28 6.60 12.20
CA PRO A 107 -8.35 7.64 12.63
C PRO A 107 -8.55 7.93 14.12
N ARG A 108 -7.48 8.04 14.90
CA ARG A 108 -7.56 8.25 16.35
C ARG A 108 -8.23 9.57 16.75
N HIS A 109 -8.16 10.57 15.88
CA HIS A 109 -8.70 11.91 16.11
C HIS A 109 -10.02 12.17 15.36
N SER A 110 -10.64 11.12 14.80
CA SER A 110 -11.93 11.19 14.13
C SER A 110 -12.98 10.49 15.00
N ASP A 111 -14.16 11.09 15.13
CA ASP A 111 -15.31 10.46 15.79
C ASP A 111 -15.94 9.35 14.93
N ARG A 112 -15.57 9.28 13.64
CA ARG A 112 -16.12 8.33 12.69
C ARG A 112 -15.03 7.52 11.99
N PRO A 113 -15.29 6.24 11.71
CA PRO A 113 -14.40 5.46 10.86
C PRO A 113 -14.48 5.96 9.41
N ILE A 114 -13.37 5.77 8.70
CA ILE A 114 -13.23 6.16 7.29
C ILE A 114 -12.96 4.90 6.48
N ILE A 115 -13.56 4.82 5.30
CA ILE A 115 -13.24 3.80 4.31
C ILE A 115 -12.26 4.38 3.32
N PHE A 116 -11.04 3.85 3.37
CA PHE A 116 -9.98 4.18 2.44
C PHE A 116 -10.16 3.34 1.18
N ALA A 117 -10.42 4.00 0.05
CA ALA A 117 -10.53 3.39 -1.27
C ALA A 117 -9.21 3.58 -2.03
N PHE A 118 -8.34 2.57 -1.97
CA PHE A 118 -7.04 2.57 -2.63
C PHE A 118 -7.16 2.03 -4.05
N GLN A 119 -6.84 2.87 -5.03
CA GLN A 119 -6.75 2.48 -6.44
C GLN A 119 -5.29 2.26 -6.79
N PHE A 120 -4.87 1.00 -6.86
CA PHE A 120 -3.52 0.61 -7.24
C PHE A 120 -3.39 0.59 -8.76
N TRP A 121 -2.44 1.36 -9.28
CA TRP A 121 -2.03 1.39 -10.68
C TRP A 121 -0.71 0.66 -10.80
N ASP A 122 -0.76 -0.63 -11.15
CA ASP A 122 0.42 -1.47 -11.39
C ASP A 122 0.86 -1.36 -12.84
N CYS A 123 2.12 -1.05 -13.06
CA CYS A 123 2.72 -1.01 -14.39
C CYS A 123 4.02 -1.83 -14.41
N GLY A 124 4.16 -2.68 -15.43
CA GLY A 124 5.40 -3.40 -15.68
C GLY A 124 6.56 -2.43 -15.99
N GLU A 125 7.76 -2.75 -15.48
CA GLU A 125 8.96 -1.94 -15.73
C GLU A 125 9.27 -1.82 -17.24
N SER A 126 9.10 -2.93 -17.97
CA SER A 126 9.26 -2.98 -19.43
C SER A 126 8.30 -2.03 -20.15
N ALA A 127 7.08 -1.83 -19.65
CA ALA A 127 6.13 -0.89 -20.22
C ALA A 127 6.51 0.57 -19.92
N LEU A 128 6.97 0.86 -18.70
CA LEU A 128 7.47 2.18 -18.32
C LEU A 128 8.71 2.62 -19.13
N LYS A 129 9.58 1.67 -19.51
CA LYS A 129 10.76 1.94 -20.34
C LYS A 129 10.43 2.05 -21.84
N LYS A 130 9.41 1.35 -22.31
CA LYS A 130 9.02 1.33 -23.73
C LYS A 130 8.09 2.48 -24.11
N PHE A 131 7.31 3.00 -23.16
CA PHE A 131 6.26 3.98 -23.44
C PHE A 131 6.37 5.18 -22.48
N ASP A 132 7.03 6.24 -22.96
CA ASP A 132 7.29 7.45 -22.17
C ASP A 132 6.03 8.18 -21.70
N HIS A 133 4.88 7.93 -22.33
CA HIS A 133 3.59 8.52 -21.96
C HIS A 133 2.86 7.79 -20.81
N ILE A 134 3.25 6.55 -20.48
CA ILE A 134 2.61 5.78 -19.41
C ILE A 134 2.96 6.33 -18.04
N LEU A 135 4.24 6.68 -17.82
CA LEU A 135 4.71 7.19 -16.54
C LEU A 135 4.00 8.51 -16.14
N PRO A 136 3.88 9.53 -17.02
CA PRO A 136 3.08 10.73 -16.75
C PRO A 136 1.61 10.41 -16.43
N ALA A 137 0.96 9.50 -17.16
CA ALA A 137 -0.44 9.14 -16.93
C ALA A 137 -0.67 8.43 -15.58
N CYS A 138 0.25 7.56 -15.18
CA CYS A 138 0.22 6.90 -13.87
C CYS A 138 0.42 7.90 -12.72
N LYS A 139 1.28 8.89 -12.95
CA LYS A 139 1.66 9.92 -11.98
C LYS A 139 0.63 11.04 -11.84
N GLU A 140 -0.09 11.36 -12.91
CA GLU A 140 -1.09 12.43 -12.90
C GLU A 140 -2.14 12.18 -11.80
N LYS A 141 -2.28 13.14 -10.88
CA LYS A 141 -3.19 13.06 -9.72
C LYS A 141 -2.95 11.83 -8.83
N ALA A 142 -1.73 11.29 -8.82
CA ALA A 142 -1.38 10.24 -7.87
C ALA A 142 -1.23 10.86 -6.46
N ASP A 143 -1.79 10.18 -5.46
CA ASP A 143 -1.68 10.57 -4.06
C ASP A 143 -0.47 9.94 -3.39
N ALA A 144 -0.10 8.74 -3.84
CA ALA A 144 1.10 8.05 -3.41
C ALA A 144 1.78 7.29 -4.55
N VAL A 145 3.09 7.09 -4.40
CA VAL A 145 3.88 6.14 -5.19
C VAL A 145 4.52 5.12 -4.27
N LEU A 146 4.32 3.84 -4.61
CA LEU A 146 4.93 2.70 -3.96
C LEU A 146 6.16 2.27 -4.76
N PHE A 147 7.32 2.30 -4.09
CA PHE A 147 8.60 1.83 -4.64
C PHE A 147 8.90 0.46 -4.07
N LEU A 148 8.92 -0.56 -4.92
CA LEU A 148 9.09 -1.94 -4.48
C LEU A 148 10.52 -2.42 -4.71
N PHE A 149 11.06 -3.09 -3.69
CA PHE A 149 12.27 -3.89 -3.78
C PHE A 149 12.00 -5.28 -3.19
N SER A 150 12.89 -6.23 -3.44
CA SER A 150 12.81 -7.57 -2.87
C SER A 150 13.93 -7.79 -1.86
N PHE A 151 13.60 -8.40 -0.72
CA PHE A 151 14.60 -8.81 0.28
C PHE A 151 15.62 -9.81 -0.26
N THR A 152 15.31 -10.50 -1.36
CA THR A 152 16.19 -11.47 -2.04
C THR A 152 16.90 -10.91 -3.27
N ASP A 153 16.83 -9.60 -3.51
CA ASP A 153 17.56 -8.94 -4.60
C ASP A 153 18.11 -7.61 -4.10
N ARG A 154 19.37 -7.59 -3.64
CA ARG A 154 20.03 -6.37 -3.15
C ARG A 154 20.09 -5.27 -4.20
N SER A 155 20.29 -5.62 -5.47
CA SER A 155 20.32 -4.61 -6.54
C SER A 155 18.98 -3.88 -6.67
N SER A 156 17.86 -4.59 -6.45
CA SER A 156 16.54 -3.95 -6.45
C SER A 156 16.36 -2.92 -5.34
N PHE A 157 17.08 -3.06 -4.22
CA PHE A 157 17.07 -2.12 -3.10
C PHE A 157 17.98 -0.91 -3.37
N GLU A 158 19.18 -1.16 -3.88
CA GLU A 158 20.15 -0.12 -4.24
C GLU A 158 19.62 0.80 -5.37
N ASP A 159 18.76 0.28 -6.24
CA ASP A 159 18.10 1.04 -7.31
C ASP A 159 16.95 1.95 -6.81
N VAL A 160 16.41 1.75 -5.60
CA VAL A 160 15.25 2.50 -5.08
C VAL A 160 15.47 4.02 -5.06
N PRO A 161 16.60 4.55 -4.54
CA PRO A 161 16.94 5.97 -4.64
C PRO A 161 16.84 6.57 -6.05
N ALA A 162 17.43 5.87 -7.03
CA ALA A 162 17.43 6.30 -8.41
C ALA A 162 16.02 6.25 -9.00
N LEU A 163 15.24 5.23 -8.62
CA LEU A 163 13.84 5.08 -9.03
C LEU A 163 12.96 6.19 -8.45
N ILE A 164 13.14 6.56 -7.19
CA ILE A 164 12.45 7.71 -6.55
C ILE A 164 12.75 8.99 -7.32
N SER A 165 14.05 9.27 -7.52
CA SER A 165 14.52 10.50 -8.18
C SER A 165 14.05 10.61 -9.63
N ARG A 166 13.90 9.49 -10.34
CA ARG A 166 13.38 9.45 -11.71
C ARG A 166 11.85 9.62 -11.77
N THR A 167 11.13 9.11 -10.77
CA THR A 167 9.66 9.04 -10.81
C THR A 167 9.03 10.33 -10.31
N LEU A 168 9.54 10.87 -9.21
CA LEU A 168 8.96 12.03 -8.52
C LEU A 168 10.00 13.13 -8.38
N SER A 169 9.60 14.36 -8.71
CA SER A 169 10.36 15.54 -8.34
C SER A 169 10.22 15.80 -6.83
N GLN A 170 11.19 16.52 -6.23
CA GLN A 170 11.18 16.82 -4.79
C GLN A 170 9.96 17.66 -4.37
N GLU A 171 9.52 18.56 -5.26
CA GLU A 171 8.42 19.51 -5.02
C GLU A 171 7.01 18.92 -5.15
N GLU A 172 6.91 17.68 -5.64
CA GLU A 172 5.60 17.05 -5.77
C GLU A 172 5.04 16.66 -4.41
N ASN A 173 3.86 17.18 -4.10
CA ASN A 173 3.09 16.79 -2.93
C ASN A 173 2.46 15.39 -3.16
N VAL A 174 3.29 14.36 -3.30
CA VAL A 174 2.89 12.96 -3.48
C VAL A 174 3.58 12.14 -2.42
N ALA A 175 2.84 11.29 -1.72
CA ALA A 175 3.40 10.46 -0.67
C ALA A 175 4.33 9.38 -1.27
N ARG A 176 5.52 9.25 -0.70
CA ARG A 176 6.53 8.26 -1.11
C ARG A 176 6.49 7.13 -0.09
N VAL A 177 6.35 5.89 -0.53
CA VAL A 177 6.39 4.72 0.35
C VAL A 177 7.24 3.64 -0.30
N VAL A 178 8.15 3.04 0.45
CA VAL A 178 8.94 1.89 -0.01
C VAL A 178 8.35 0.62 0.55
N ILE A 179 8.28 -0.44 -0.25
CA ILE A 179 7.77 -1.74 0.16
C ILE A 179 8.81 -2.83 -0.16
N GLY A 180 9.28 -3.51 0.88
CA GLY A 180 10.13 -4.70 0.76
C GLY A 180 9.29 -5.96 0.69
N THR A 181 9.40 -6.71 -0.41
CA THR A 181 8.67 -7.96 -0.65
C THR A 181 9.55 -9.20 -0.42
N LYS A 182 8.93 -10.38 -0.33
CA LYS A 182 9.60 -11.68 -0.14
C LYS A 182 10.37 -11.81 1.19
N LEU A 183 9.90 -11.12 2.23
CA LEU A 183 10.49 -11.20 3.58
C LEU A 183 10.55 -12.63 4.15
N ASP A 184 9.68 -13.51 3.68
CA ASP A 184 9.58 -14.92 4.08
C ASP A 184 10.79 -15.77 3.64
N GLN A 185 11.60 -15.31 2.68
CA GLN A 185 12.78 -16.01 2.20
C GLN A 185 14.03 -15.61 3.01
N PHE A 186 13.95 -15.78 4.34
CA PHE A 186 14.97 -15.30 5.28
C PHE A 186 16.38 -15.86 5.00
N MET A 187 16.47 -17.09 4.46
CA MET A 187 17.75 -17.73 4.09
C MET A 187 18.43 -17.10 2.87
N HIS A 188 17.71 -16.29 2.10
CA HIS A 188 18.18 -15.59 0.91
C HIS A 188 18.06 -14.07 1.06
N THR A 189 18.03 -13.57 2.29
CA THR A 189 17.90 -12.13 2.54
C THR A 189 19.25 -11.45 2.32
N ASP A 190 19.32 -10.60 1.30
CA ASP A 190 20.52 -9.82 0.97
C ASP A 190 20.48 -8.38 1.50
N VAL A 191 19.31 -7.97 2.04
CA VAL A 191 19.07 -6.64 2.60
C VAL A 191 18.81 -6.76 4.11
N THR A 192 19.68 -6.18 4.92
CA THR A 192 19.63 -6.29 6.38
C THR A 192 18.69 -5.25 7.00
N GLU A 193 18.27 -5.49 8.24
CA GLU A 193 17.51 -4.48 9.01
C GLU A 193 18.32 -3.19 9.24
N GLN A 194 19.65 -3.26 9.26
CA GLN A 194 20.49 -2.08 9.34
C GLN A 194 20.43 -1.26 8.04
N ASP A 195 20.53 -1.94 6.87
CA ASP A 195 20.39 -1.28 5.56
C ASP A 195 19.05 -0.52 5.47
N ILE A 196 17.96 -1.12 5.97
CA ILE A 196 16.64 -0.47 5.99
C ILE A 196 16.62 0.75 6.91
N ARG A 197 17.20 0.67 8.11
CA ARG A 197 17.24 1.79 9.05
C ARG A 197 18.03 2.96 8.48
N ASP A 198 19.20 2.68 7.92
CA ASP A 198 20.08 3.69 7.32
C ASP A 198 19.39 4.35 6.13
N PHE A 199 18.69 3.56 5.30
CA PHE A 199 17.87 4.09 4.22
C PHE A 199 16.74 4.98 4.72
N GLN A 200 15.97 4.54 5.71
CA GLN A 200 14.85 5.32 6.27
C GLN A 200 15.33 6.64 6.88
N GLN A 201 16.50 6.65 7.53
CA GLN A 201 17.09 7.88 8.08
C GLN A 201 17.59 8.83 6.98
N THR A 202 18.24 8.27 5.95
CA THR A 202 18.84 9.05 4.86
C THR A 202 17.77 9.68 3.97
N TRP A 203 16.75 8.90 3.59
CA TRP A 203 15.75 9.32 2.61
C TRP A 203 14.45 9.84 3.25
N GLN A 204 14.26 9.63 4.55
CA GLN A 204 13.03 10.00 5.29
C GLN A 204 11.75 9.40 4.69
N VAL A 205 11.84 8.23 4.05
CA VAL A 205 10.72 7.51 3.42
C VAL A 205 10.33 6.30 4.29
N PRO A 206 9.03 6.04 4.53
CA PRO A 206 8.62 4.87 5.28
C PRO A 206 8.87 3.59 4.47
N VAL A 207 9.41 2.56 5.13
CA VAL A 207 9.60 1.23 4.55
C VAL A 207 8.66 0.24 5.21
N MET A 208 7.72 -0.29 4.43
CA MET A 208 6.79 -1.34 4.84
C MET A 208 7.30 -2.70 4.35
N ARG A 209 7.00 -3.77 5.09
CA ARG A 209 7.51 -5.11 4.80
C ARG A 209 6.37 -6.07 4.52
N VAL A 210 6.52 -6.90 3.49
CA VAL A 210 5.48 -7.82 3.03
C VAL A 210 6.06 -9.21 2.76
N ARG A 211 5.41 -10.22 3.32
CA ARG A 211 5.67 -11.62 3.01
C ARG A 211 4.95 -12.03 1.73
N SER A 212 5.62 -12.79 0.88
CA SER A 212 5.10 -13.29 -0.40
C SER A 212 4.20 -14.52 -0.24
N VAL A 213 4.18 -15.18 0.92
CA VAL A 213 3.33 -16.36 1.17
C VAL A 213 1.85 -15.99 1.14
N ASN A 214 1.05 -16.82 0.48
CA ASN A 214 -0.42 -16.75 0.50
C ASN A 214 -0.95 -17.21 1.86
N ALA A 215 -2.09 -16.66 2.29
CA ALA A 215 -2.79 -17.18 3.45
C ALA A 215 -3.14 -18.67 3.26
N PRO A 216 -3.32 -19.43 4.36
CA PRO A 216 -3.80 -20.80 4.27
C PRO A 216 -5.08 -20.88 3.44
N ARG A 217 -5.14 -21.87 2.55
CA ARG A 217 -6.36 -22.18 1.80
C ARG A 217 -7.41 -22.70 2.78
N LEU A 218 -8.66 -22.30 2.56
CA LEU A 218 -9.83 -22.92 3.18
C LEU A 218 -9.85 -24.42 2.84
N SER A 219 -10.61 -25.19 3.60
CA SER A 219 -10.78 -26.64 3.42
C SER A 219 -11.29 -27.06 2.03
N ASP A 220 -11.74 -26.11 1.21
CA ASP A 220 -12.14 -26.31 -0.18
C ASP A 220 -10.96 -26.39 -1.17
N GLY A 221 -9.73 -26.11 -0.72
CA GLY A 221 -8.50 -26.15 -1.52
C GLY A 221 -8.42 -25.13 -2.66
N ARG A 222 -9.44 -24.28 -2.81
CA ARG A 222 -9.63 -23.33 -3.93
C ARG A 222 -9.79 -21.89 -3.50
N SER A 223 -10.07 -21.64 -2.23
CA SER A 223 -10.33 -20.29 -1.72
C SER A 223 -9.37 -19.97 -0.59
N LEU A 224 -8.88 -18.74 -0.54
CA LEU A 224 -8.04 -18.28 0.54
C LEU A 224 -8.90 -17.85 1.75
N ASP A 225 -8.43 -18.11 2.96
CA ASP A 225 -9.11 -17.65 4.17
C ASP A 225 -8.98 -16.13 4.28
N GLY A 226 -10.04 -15.41 3.90
CA GLY A 226 -10.04 -13.96 3.80
C GLY A 226 -9.77 -13.24 5.13
N ARG A 227 -9.89 -13.91 6.28
CA ARG A 227 -9.49 -13.33 7.58
C ARG A 227 -7.98 -13.36 7.80
N THR A 228 -7.33 -14.47 7.44
CA THR A 228 -5.88 -14.60 7.56
C THR A 228 -5.17 -13.72 6.52
N GLU A 229 -5.70 -13.62 5.31
CA GLU A 229 -5.22 -12.66 4.30
C GLU A 229 -5.33 -11.22 4.77
N LEU A 230 -6.45 -10.89 5.42
CA LEU A 230 -6.68 -9.54 5.93
C LEU A 230 -5.70 -9.20 7.05
N ALA A 231 -5.41 -10.14 7.95
CA ALA A 231 -4.42 -9.95 9.00
C ALA A 231 -3.01 -9.69 8.42
N ASP A 232 -2.66 -10.38 7.33
CA ASP A 232 -1.40 -10.17 6.61
C ASP A 232 -1.34 -8.83 5.87
N ALA A 233 -2.46 -8.38 5.29
CA ALA A 233 -2.54 -7.12 4.55
C ALA A 233 -2.75 -5.90 5.46
N ALA A 234 -3.29 -6.08 6.66
CA ALA A 234 -3.67 -5.01 7.58
C ALA A 234 -2.51 -4.06 7.93
N PRO A 235 -1.29 -4.52 8.25
CA PRO A 235 -0.18 -3.61 8.57
C PRO A 235 0.16 -2.67 7.41
N VAL A 236 0.10 -3.17 6.17
CA VAL A 236 0.38 -2.37 4.97
C VAL A 236 -0.75 -1.40 4.69
N LEU A 237 -2.00 -1.86 4.73
CA LEU A 237 -3.16 -1.01 4.44
C LEU A 237 -3.38 0.06 5.51
N ASN A 238 -3.15 -0.26 6.79
CA ASN A 238 -3.13 0.71 7.87
C ASN A 238 -1.98 1.71 7.70
N GLY A 239 -0.77 1.25 7.38
CA GLY A 239 0.36 2.14 7.14
C GLY A 239 0.14 3.08 5.95
N LEU A 240 -0.47 2.60 4.86
CA LEU A 240 -0.85 3.43 3.72
C LEU A 240 -1.91 4.46 4.12
N ALA A 241 -2.93 4.03 4.86
CA ALA A 241 -3.95 4.93 5.40
C ALA A 241 -3.32 6.04 6.27
N GLU A 242 -2.36 5.70 7.13
CA GLU A 242 -1.66 6.68 7.97
C GLU A 242 -0.88 7.70 7.16
N VAL A 243 -0.06 7.24 6.21
CA VAL A 243 0.78 8.13 5.39
C VAL A 243 -0.08 9.09 4.57
N LEU A 244 -1.16 8.57 3.96
CA LEU A 244 -2.07 9.35 3.13
C LEU A 244 -2.92 10.31 3.97
N TRP A 245 -3.46 9.85 5.09
CA TRP A 245 -4.24 10.68 5.99
C TRP A 245 -3.41 11.83 6.58
N HIS A 246 -2.16 11.56 6.98
CA HIS A 246 -1.24 12.59 7.45
C HIS A 246 -0.95 13.65 6.39
N ARG A 247 -0.73 13.23 5.13
CA ARG A 247 -0.53 14.15 4.00
C ARG A 247 -1.75 15.05 3.82
N ASP A 248 -2.95 14.49 3.88
CA ASP A 248 -4.18 15.26 3.72
C ASP A 248 -4.37 16.25 4.87
N GLN A 249 -4.06 15.86 6.10
CA GLN A 249 -4.06 16.77 7.26
C GLN A 249 -3.08 17.94 7.08
N ILE A 250 -1.87 17.68 6.60
CA ILE A 250 -0.88 18.74 6.31
C ILE A 250 -1.37 19.63 5.17
N THR A 251 -1.91 19.03 4.09
CA THR A 251 -2.41 19.78 2.93
C THR A 251 -3.62 20.64 3.29
N ALA A 252 -4.46 20.18 4.22
CA ALA A 252 -5.57 20.94 4.78
C ALA A 252 -5.15 21.98 5.83
N GLY A 253 -3.86 22.06 6.19
CA GLY A 253 -3.34 22.98 7.20
C GLY A 253 -3.72 22.62 8.64
N LEU A 254 -4.13 21.37 8.90
CA LEU A 254 -4.50 20.88 10.22
C LEU A 254 -3.29 20.45 11.07
N VAL A 255 -2.13 20.25 10.44
CA VAL A 255 -0.86 19.90 11.09
C VAL A 255 0.23 20.79 10.51
N ASP A 256 0.89 21.56 11.38
CA ASP A 256 2.05 22.38 10.98
C ASP A 256 3.28 21.49 10.75
N ILE A 257 4.06 21.78 9.70
CA ILE A 257 5.30 21.06 9.32
C ILE A 257 6.43 21.27 10.37
N ARG A 258 6.13 21.90 11.51
CA ARG A 258 7.09 22.37 12.53
C ARG A 258 6.84 21.77 13.91
N GLU A 259 6.70 20.45 14.02
CA GLU A 259 6.83 19.78 15.33
C GLU A 259 7.99 18.78 15.29
N GLY A 260 9.18 19.32 15.57
CA GLY A 260 10.42 18.58 15.74
C GLY A 260 11.43 19.26 16.67
N GLU A 261 11.25 20.54 17.00
CA GLU A 261 12.02 21.23 18.03
C GLU A 261 11.08 22.18 18.77
N ILE A 262 10.89 21.93 20.06
CA ILE A 262 10.63 22.83 21.21
C ILE A 262 9.89 21.98 22.25
N SER A 263 10.64 21.09 22.88
CA SER A 263 10.39 20.70 24.27
C SER A 263 11.72 20.56 25.00
N SER A 264 12.54 21.61 24.89
CA SER A 264 13.53 21.93 25.91
C SER A 264 13.51 23.45 26.07
N ASN A 265 13.49 23.89 27.33
CA ASN A 265 13.45 25.28 27.80
C ASN A 265 12.07 25.96 27.78
N ALA A 266 11.29 25.74 28.83
CA ALA A 266 10.76 26.85 29.63
C ALA A 266 10.32 26.38 31.02
N SER A 267 11.07 26.85 32.01
CA SER A 267 10.75 27.01 33.45
C SER A 267 10.77 25.77 34.35
#